data_AF-W1VEJ6-F1
#
_entry.id   AF-W1VEJ6-F1
#
_cell.length_a   1.000
_cell.length_b   1.000
_cell.length_c   1.000
_cell.angle_alpha   90.00
_cell.angle_beta   90.00
_cell.angle_gamma   90.00
#
_symmetry.space_group_name_H-M   'P 1'
#
loop_
_entity.id
_entity.type
_entity.pdbx_description
1 polymer ?
#
loop_
_entity_poly.entity_id
_entity_poly.type
_entity_poly.pdbx_seq_one_letter_code
_entity_poly.pdbx_strand_id
1 'polypeptide(L)'
;MKKITCDVFNTGETIYFTIGRIAELEQLWGEPIFKAVQSGTMTFNQLITAFVVGMKQHGKKRDYIYYQDKLQELFDEGTVQYSDLVELIVQALIGSGVFGKAAYYALFPEEADEKAQSEIEAEEAEAKN
;
A
#
# COMPACT_ATOMS: atom_id res chain seq x y z
N MET A 1 -2.35 -2.12 11.95
CA MET A 1 -2.47 -2.18 10.48
C MET A 1 -3.66 -1.36 10.08
N LYS A 2 -3.40 -0.21 9.48
CA LYS A 2 -4.41 0.75 9.06
C LYS A 2 -5.10 0.26 7.79
N LYS A 3 -6.40 0.49 7.69
CA LYS A 3 -7.17 0.31 6.46
C LYS A 3 -7.31 1.67 5.81
N ILE A 4 -6.80 1.80 4.59
CA ILE A 4 -6.88 3.04 3.83
C ILE A 4 -8.13 2.99 2.97
N THR A 5 -8.92 4.06 2.96
CA THR A 5 -10.09 4.18 2.08
C THR A 5 -9.62 4.17 0.62
N CYS A 6 -10.29 3.37 -0.21
CA CYS A 6 -10.03 3.22 -1.64
C CYS A 6 -11.36 3.34 -2.38
N ASP A 7 -11.73 4.57 -2.74
CA ASP A 7 -12.96 4.86 -3.49
C ASP A 7 -12.78 4.77 -5.02
N VAL A 8 -11.66 4.19 -5.48
CA VAL A 8 -11.29 4.10 -6.89
C VAL A 8 -12.23 3.19 -7.66
N PHE A 9 -12.60 2.04 -7.09
CA PHE A 9 -13.41 1.03 -7.78
C PHE A 9 -14.87 1.05 -7.34
N ASN A 10 -15.12 1.21 -6.04
CA ASN A 10 -16.45 1.47 -5.48
C ASN A 10 -16.32 2.30 -4.20
N THR A 11 -17.35 3.08 -3.88
CA THR A 11 -17.39 3.91 -2.67
C THR A 11 -17.39 3.07 -1.40
N GLY A 12 -16.61 3.49 -0.41
CA GLY A 12 -16.48 2.88 0.92
C GLY A 12 -15.58 1.64 0.95
N GLU A 13 -14.89 1.31 -0.13
CA GLU A 13 -13.94 0.21 -0.13
C GLU A 13 -12.62 0.61 0.55
N THR A 14 -11.84 -0.41 0.92
CA THR A 14 -10.59 -0.20 1.62
C THR A 14 -9.48 -1.06 1.03
N ILE A 15 -8.24 -0.62 1.21
CA ILE A 15 -7.05 -1.36 0.87
C ILE A 15 -6.13 -1.46 2.10
N TYR A 16 -5.56 -2.64 2.32
CA TYR A 16 -4.62 -2.87 3.41
C TYR A 16 -3.77 -4.11 3.15
N PHE A 17 -2.59 -4.15 3.77
CA PHE A 17 -1.63 -5.23 3.60
C PHE A 17 -1.30 -5.89 4.94
N THR A 18 -1.64 -7.18 5.07
CA THR A 18 -1.14 -8.04 6.13
C THR A 18 0.24 -8.60 5.77
N ILE A 19 0.96 -9.15 6.75
CA ILE A 19 2.25 -9.83 6.48
C ILE A 19 2.10 -10.87 5.36
N GLY A 20 1.02 -11.67 5.38
CA GLY A 20 0.75 -12.65 4.32
C GLY A 20 0.50 -12.02 2.95
N ARG A 21 -0.15 -10.84 2.90
CA ARG A 21 -0.35 -10.08 1.66
C ARG A 21 0.94 -9.45 1.14
N ILE A 22 1.81 -8.99 2.04
CA ILE A 22 3.11 -8.44 1.68
C ILE A 22 3.99 -9.54 1.07
N ALA A 23 4.08 -10.69 1.74
CA ALA A 23 4.83 -11.84 1.22
C ALA A 23 4.33 -12.28 -0.16
N GLU A 24 3.01 -12.27 -0.36
CA GLU A 24 2.42 -12.55 -1.67
C GLU A 24 2.81 -11.50 -2.72
N LEU A 25 2.83 -10.21 -2.37
CA LEU A 25 3.30 -9.17 -3.29
C LEU A 25 4.77 -9.36 -3.66
N GLU A 26 5.65 -9.62 -2.71
CA GLU A 26 7.08 -9.83 -3.00
C GLU A 26 7.28 -11.04 -3.93
N GLN A 27 6.50 -12.11 -3.74
CA GLN A 27 6.51 -13.25 -4.64
C GLN A 27 6.05 -12.89 -6.06
N LEU A 28 5.01 -12.07 -6.19
CA LEU A 28 4.50 -11.62 -7.50
C LEU A 28 5.43 -10.61 -8.19
N TRP A 29 6.10 -9.75 -7.41
CA TRP A 29 6.98 -8.70 -7.90
C TRP A 29 8.38 -9.23 -8.22
N GLY A 30 8.79 -10.33 -7.59
CA GLY A 30 10.14 -10.89 -7.73
C GLY A 30 11.23 -10.01 -7.08
N GLU A 31 10.84 -9.04 -6.26
CA GLU A 31 11.73 -8.15 -5.53
C GLU A 31 11.09 -7.70 -4.21
N PRO A 32 11.90 -7.26 -3.23
CA PRO A 32 11.38 -6.75 -1.96
C PRO A 32 10.52 -5.49 -2.16
N ILE A 33 9.44 -5.37 -1.38
CA ILE A 33 8.54 -4.20 -1.50
C ILE A 33 9.25 -2.86 -1.30
N PHE A 34 10.27 -2.82 -0.43
CA PHE A 34 11.06 -1.62 -0.16
C PHE A 34 11.72 -1.08 -1.42
N LYS A 35 12.22 -1.96 -2.27
CA LYS A 35 12.91 -1.58 -3.50
C LYS A 35 11.94 -0.96 -4.49
N ALA A 36 10.74 -1.52 -4.63
CA ALA A 36 9.70 -1.00 -5.51
C ALA A 36 9.15 0.36 -5.04
N VAL A 37 9.06 0.58 -3.73
CA VAL A 37 8.60 1.85 -3.15
C VAL A 37 9.68 2.94 -3.22
N GLN A 38 10.92 2.64 -2.83
CA GLN A 38 12.01 3.63 -2.79
C GLN A 38 12.49 4.08 -4.17
N SER A 39 12.38 3.22 -5.19
CA SER A 39 12.75 3.60 -6.56
C SER A 39 11.83 4.68 -7.14
N GLY A 40 10.63 4.86 -6.57
CA GLY A 40 9.59 5.70 -7.14
C GLY A 40 9.05 5.18 -8.48
N THR A 41 9.48 3.99 -8.91
CA THR A 41 9.13 3.40 -10.21
C THR A 41 8.36 2.10 -10.00
N MET A 42 7.26 2.16 -9.25
CA MET A 42 6.27 1.10 -9.30
C MET A 42 5.85 0.94 -10.77
N THR A 43 5.76 -0.29 -11.25
CA THR A 43 5.27 -0.61 -12.60
C THR A 43 3.75 -0.81 -12.58
N PHE A 44 3.10 -0.72 -13.75
CA PHE A 44 1.66 -1.04 -13.84
C PHE A 44 1.32 -2.46 -13.37
N ASN A 45 2.17 -3.44 -13.65
CA ASN A 45 1.97 -4.81 -13.16
C ASN A 45 2.01 -4.84 -11.61
N GLN A 46 2.97 -4.13 -11.00
CA GLN A 46 3.05 -4.02 -9.55
C GLN A 46 1.83 -3.29 -8.97
N LEU A 47 1.35 -2.24 -9.63
CA LEU A 47 0.14 -1.52 -9.24
C LEU A 47 -1.11 -2.41 -9.28
N ILE A 48 -1.34 -3.13 -10.38
CA ILE A 48 -2.50 -4.01 -10.54
C ILE A 48 -2.45 -5.15 -9.51
N THR A 49 -1.29 -5.79 -9.35
CA THR A 49 -1.13 -6.87 -8.36
C THR A 49 -1.27 -6.36 -6.92
N ALA A 50 -0.88 -5.11 -6.63
CA ALA A 50 -1.17 -4.46 -5.35
C ALA A 50 -2.67 -4.36 -5.07
N PHE A 51 -3.49 -3.97 -6.05
CA PHE A 51 -4.95 -3.97 -5.90
C PHE A 51 -5.52 -5.39 -5.74
N VAL A 52 -5.07 -6.34 -6.56
CA VAL A 52 -5.47 -7.76 -6.46
C VAL A 52 -5.29 -8.27 -5.04
N VAL A 53 -4.14 -8.01 -4.44
CA VAL A 53 -3.77 -8.54 -3.12
C VAL A 53 -4.34 -7.70 -1.97
N GLY A 54 -4.24 -6.38 -2.07
CA GLY A 54 -4.63 -5.43 -1.03
C GLY A 54 -6.14 -5.28 -0.85
N MET A 55 -6.92 -5.64 -1.88
CA MET A 55 -8.38 -5.54 -1.87
C MET A 55 -9.10 -6.91 -1.89
N LYS A 56 -8.40 -8.02 -1.63
CA LYS A 56 -8.98 -9.39 -1.65
C LYS A 56 -10.28 -9.57 -0.86
N GLN A 57 -10.47 -8.78 0.19
CA GLN A 57 -11.68 -8.80 1.01
C GLN A 57 -12.94 -8.36 0.25
N HIS A 58 -12.80 -7.58 -0.83
CA HIS A 58 -13.91 -6.99 -1.59
C HIS A 58 -14.44 -7.91 -2.71
N GLY A 59 -13.87 -9.11 -2.89
CA GLY A 59 -14.50 -10.15 -3.70
C GLY A 59 -13.52 -11.10 -4.39
N LYS A 60 -13.83 -12.40 -4.36
CA LYS A 60 -13.00 -13.46 -4.97
C LYS A 60 -12.87 -13.38 -6.50
N LYS A 61 -13.76 -12.64 -7.17
CA LYS A 61 -13.76 -12.48 -8.64
C LYS A 61 -12.98 -11.25 -9.11
N ARG A 62 -12.37 -10.49 -8.20
CA ARG A 62 -11.54 -9.33 -8.54
C ARG A 62 -10.10 -9.78 -8.72
N ASP A 63 -9.87 -10.46 -9.84
CA ASP A 63 -8.55 -10.92 -10.24
C ASP A 63 -7.79 -9.83 -11.02
N TYR A 64 -6.63 -10.20 -11.56
CA TYR A 64 -5.79 -9.26 -12.32
C TYR A 64 -6.53 -8.61 -13.49
N ILE A 65 -7.33 -9.39 -14.25
CA ILE A 65 -8.05 -8.92 -15.42
C ILE A 65 -9.12 -7.90 -15.00
N TYR A 66 -9.85 -8.18 -13.92
CA TYR A 66 -10.83 -7.22 -13.37
C TYR A 66 -10.21 -5.85 -13.09
N TYR A 67 -9.07 -5.81 -12.38
CA TYR A 67 -8.43 -4.53 -12.02
C TYR A 67 -7.78 -3.87 -13.22
N GLN A 68 -7.21 -4.64 -14.15
CA GLN A 68 -6.67 -4.11 -15.39
C GLN A 68 -7.77 -3.38 -16.20
N ASP A 69 -8.90 -4.05 -16.42
CA ASP A 69 -10.01 -3.51 -17.22
C ASP A 69 -10.61 -2.26 -16.55
N LYS A 70 -10.80 -2.31 -15.22
CA LYS A 70 -11.30 -1.14 -14.46
C LYS A 70 -10.35 0.04 -14.48
N LEU A 71 -9.04 -0.20 -14.32
CA LEU A 71 -8.06 0.87 -14.40
C LEU A 71 -8.02 1.48 -15.80
N GLN A 72 -8.11 0.65 -16.85
CA GLN A 72 -8.18 1.16 -18.22
C GLN A 72 -9.38 2.09 -18.44
N GLU A 73 -10.58 1.68 -18.01
CA GLU A 73 -11.77 2.54 -18.06
C GLU A 73 -11.53 3.88 -17.34
N LEU A 74 -11.02 3.84 -16.10
CA LEU A 74 -10.79 5.04 -15.29
C LEU A 74 -9.73 5.99 -15.91
N PHE A 75 -8.69 5.43 -16.53
CA PHE A 75 -7.68 6.22 -17.23
C PHE A 75 -8.22 6.85 -18.51
N ASP A 76 -9.01 6.11 -19.30
CA ASP A 76 -9.63 6.61 -20.52
C ASP A 76 -10.64 7.74 -20.21
N GLU A 77 -11.32 7.67 -19.06
CA GLU A 77 -12.21 8.72 -18.55
C GLU A 77 -11.46 9.89 -17.89
N GLY A 78 -10.16 9.73 -17.59
CA GLY A 78 -9.34 10.73 -16.90
C GLY A 78 -9.74 10.95 -15.43
N THR A 79 -10.43 9.99 -14.81
CA THR A 79 -10.92 10.10 -13.42
C THR A 79 -9.85 9.84 -12.37
N VAL A 80 -8.75 9.18 -12.77
CA VAL A 80 -7.61 8.87 -11.91
C VAL A 80 -6.30 9.20 -12.59
N GLN A 81 -5.27 9.55 -11.80
CA GLN A 81 -3.89 9.68 -12.27
C GLN A 81 -3.04 8.53 -11.73
N TYR A 82 -2.02 8.15 -12.50
CA TYR A 82 -1.12 7.06 -12.12
C TYR A 82 -0.42 7.32 -10.79
N SER A 83 0.03 8.56 -10.57
CA SER A 83 0.66 9.01 -9.33
C SER A 83 -0.23 8.78 -8.11
N ASP A 84 -1.52 9.09 -8.23
CA ASP A 84 -2.47 9.05 -7.12
C ASP A 84 -2.74 7.60 -6.71
N LEU A 85 -2.81 6.70 -7.70
CA LEU A 85 -2.94 5.26 -7.46
C LEU A 85 -1.68 4.68 -6.81
N VAL A 86 -0.49 5.07 -7.28
CA VAL A 86 0.78 4.66 -6.66
C VAL A 86 0.86 5.16 -5.22
N GLU A 87 0.51 6.42 -4.98
CA GLU A 87 0.48 7.00 -3.64
C GLU A 87 -0.47 6.23 -2.73
N LEU A 88 -1.67 5.90 -3.19
CA LEU A 88 -2.63 5.09 -2.44
C LEU A 88 -2.06 3.72 -2.03
N ILE A 89 -1.35 3.03 -2.94
CA ILE A 89 -0.69 1.76 -2.62
C ILE A 89 0.42 1.97 -1.58
N VAL A 90 1.26 2.99 -1.77
CA VAL A 90 2.37 3.31 -0.86
C VAL A 90 1.84 3.65 0.53
N GLN A 91 0.78 4.43 0.64
CA GLN A 91 0.13 4.76 1.91
C GLN A 91 -0.38 3.50 2.62
N ALA A 92 -1.00 2.57 1.88
CA ALA A 92 -1.49 1.31 2.44
C ALA A 92 -0.35 0.36 2.86
N LEU A 93 0.75 0.36 2.12
CA LEU A 93 1.97 -0.36 2.46
C LEU A 93 2.62 0.21 3.72
N ILE A 94 2.76 1.53 3.85
CA ILE A 94 3.24 2.18 5.07
C ILE A 94 2.28 1.90 6.24
N GLY A 95 0.98 1.99 6.01
CA GLY A 95 -0.06 1.67 7.00
C GLY A 95 -0.07 0.21 7.50
N SER A 96 0.65 -0.68 6.82
CA SER A 96 0.90 -2.04 7.33
C SER A 96 1.89 -2.08 8.50
N GLY A 97 2.75 -1.07 8.60
CA GLY A 97 3.88 -0.99 9.54
C GLY A 97 5.17 -1.61 9.02
N VAL A 98 5.18 -2.17 7.80
CA VAL A 98 6.38 -2.85 7.27
C VAL A 98 7.57 -1.92 7.05
N PHE A 99 7.33 -0.61 6.87
CA PHE A 99 8.36 0.41 6.72
C PHE A 99 8.87 1.00 8.05
N GLY A 100 8.46 0.42 9.17
CA GLY A 100 8.83 0.90 10.51
C GLY A 100 7.91 1.99 11.05
N LYS A 101 8.02 2.24 12.36
CA LYS A 101 7.11 3.18 13.07
C LYS A 101 7.32 4.63 12.64
N ALA A 102 8.56 5.02 12.36
CA ALA A 102 8.87 6.37 11.90
C ALA A 102 8.10 6.71 10.61
N ALA A 103 8.11 5.81 9.62
CA ALA A 103 7.38 6.00 8.37
C ALA A 103 5.86 6.00 8.58
N TYR A 104 5.36 5.11 9.46
CA TYR A 104 3.93 5.04 9.80
C TYR A 104 3.42 6.36 10.39
N TYR A 105 4.06 6.85 11.45
CA TYR A 105 3.60 8.06 12.15
C TYR A 105 3.92 9.35 11.39
N ALA A 106 4.89 9.36 10.48
CA ALA A 106 5.07 10.46 9.55
C ALA A 106 3.86 10.62 8.62
N LEU A 107 3.21 9.51 8.24
CA LEU A 107 2.02 9.51 7.38
C LEU A 107 0.70 9.67 8.16
N PHE A 108 0.65 9.20 9.40
CA PHE A 108 -0.52 9.28 10.29
C PHE A 108 -0.16 9.97 11.61
N PRO A 109 0.22 11.27 11.57
CA PRO A 109 0.69 11.99 12.75
C PRO A 109 -0.39 12.16 13.82
N GLU A 110 -1.67 12.10 13.43
CA GLU A 110 -2.81 12.13 14.35
C GLU A 110 -2.87 10.92 15.29
N GLU A 111 -2.20 9.82 14.95
CA GLU A 111 -2.11 8.61 15.76
C GLU A 111 -0.86 8.59 16.66
N ALA A 112 0.01 9.59 16.56
CA ALA A 112 1.25 9.66 17.33
C ALA A 112 1.01 10.24 18.74
N ASP A 113 1.01 9.38 19.75
CA ASP A 113 1.03 9.77 21.17
C ASP A 113 2.47 9.81 21.74
N GLU A 114 2.62 10.17 23.02
CA GLU A 114 3.93 10.21 23.68
C GLU A 114 4.63 8.83 23.64
N LYS A 115 3.85 7.75 23.66
CA LYS A 115 4.36 6.39 23.58
C LYS A 115 4.91 6.07 22.18
N ALA A 116 4.25 6.55 21.13
CA ALA A 116 4.72 6.43 19.75
C ALA A 116 6.10 7.06 19.56
N GLN A 117 6.36 8.22 20.17
CA GLN A 117 7.68 8.88 20.10
C GLN A 117 8.78 8.03 20.74
N SER A 118 8.55 7.53 21.96
CA SER A 118 9.51 6.64 22.63
C SER A 118 9.75 5.34 21.85
N GLU A 119 8.71 4.80 21.21
CA GLU A 119 8.82 3.59 20.38
C GLU A 119 9.63 3.81 19.10
N ILE A 120 9.55 5.00 18.48
CA ILE A 120 10.38 5.37 17.32
C ILE A 120 11.85 5.47 17.74
N GLU A 121 12.13 6.17 18.84
CA GLU A 121 13.51 6.34 19.35
C GLU A 121 14.17 5.00 19.68
N ALA A 122 13.42 4.08 20.28
CA ALA A 122 13.90 2.73 20.59
C ALA A 122 14.23 1.94 19.31
N GLU A 123 13.32 1.95 18.31
CA GLU A 123 13.53 1.28 17.02
C GLU A 123 14.74 1.84 16.27
N GLU A 124 14.94 3.17 16.29
CA GLU A 124 16.12 3.81 15.69
C GLU A 124 17.44 3.47 16.42
N ALA A 125 17.40 3.31 17.74
CA ALA A 125 18.57 2.92 18.52
C ALA A 125 18.96 1.46 18.25
N GLU A 126 17.97 0.56 18.09
CA GLU A 126 18.20 -0.83 17.70
C GLU A 126 18.77 -0.95 16.28
N ALA A 127 18.27 -0.16 15.33
CA ALA A 127 18.75 -0.20 13.94
C ALA A 127 20.19 0.32 13.74
N LYS A 128 20.76 1.02 14.74
CA LYS A 128 22.13 1.58 14.71
C LYS A 128 23.18 0.68 15.40
N ASN A 129 22.75 -0.39 16.08
CA ASN A 129 23.62 -1.35 16.77
C ASN A 129 23.85 -2.63 15.95
#